data_AF-A0A399Q5R6-F1
#
_entry.id   AF-A0A399Q5R6-F1
#
_cell.length_a   1.000
_cell.length_b   1.000
_cell.length_c   1.000
_cell.angle_alpha   90.00
_cell.angle_beta   90.00
_cell.angle_gamma   90.00
#
_symmetry.space_group_name_H-M   'P 1'
#
loop_
_entity.id
_entity.type
_entity.pdbx_description
1 polymer ?
#
loop_
_entity_poly.entity_id
_entity_poly.type
_entity_poly.pdbx_seq_one_letter_code
_entity_poly.pdbx_strand_id
1 'polypeptide(L)'
;MTDTTHDHDVDHQVDDATSSSTPPPTEPASPADPATPRLTLGARIGTALAAVVVAIYVATSILMVVPQGDATRALTAAARPYFSQQWNVFAPSIQKTNRHLQMQAQWRDDSGALVKSEWLDITRAEYAAGEGEIQPARTVKQSANLLKTYTERFRGLTPEQQAIVQDTFIRRADTDSGFAAKTAVSLIDQLSALDEGGRGRVITMLRADYVLKEFTTYWATAWFGRDIERVRWRVATERPNDFAHRSDDQQQFTPSTRTFGWREADDVIDPQALSVYQGIVERYAR
;
A
#
# COMPACT_ATOMS: atom_id res chain seq x y z
N MET A 1 12.30 -16.67 -90.31
CA MET A 1 13.04 -16.17 -91.49
C MET A 1 14.50 -16.11 -91.07
N THR A 2 15.19 -17.25 -91.13
CA THR A 2 16.07 -17.63 -92.26
C THR A 2 17.18 -16.59 -92.37
N ASP A 3 18.31 -16.82 -91.70
CA ASP A 3 19.41 -17.65 -92.23
C ASP A 3 19.79 -17.19 -93.63
N THR A 4 20.89 -16.46 -93.75
CA THR A 4 21.69 -16.47 -94.97
C THR A 4 23.09 -15.94 -94.70
N THR A 5 23.96 -16.88 -94.35
CA THR A 5 25.33 -16.99 -94.85
C THR A 5 25.49 -16.37 -96.25
N HIS A 6 26.50 -15.52 -96.42
CA HIS A 6 27.06 -15.24 -97.73
C HIS A 6 28.51 -15.73 -97.74
N ASP A 7 28.67 -16.82 -98.47
CA ASP A 7 29.91 -17.48 -98.83
C ASP A 7 30.35 -16.91 -100.19
N HIS A 8 31.60 -16.49 -100.28
CA HIS A 8 32.33 -16.34 -101.54
C HIS A 8 33.83 -16.39 -101.25
N ASP A 9 34.36 -17.60 -101.34
CA ASP A 9 35.77 -17.90 -101.59
C ASP A 9 36.21 -17.38 -102.96
N VAL A 10 37.41 -16.79 -103.01
CA VAL A 10 38.28 -16.88 -104.19
C VAL A 10 39.72 -17.11 -103.73
N ASP A 11 40.25 -18.20 -104.25
CA ASP A 11 41.58 -18.80 -104.18
C ASP A 11 42.79 -17.84 -104.29
N HIS A 12 43.90 -18.17 -103.59
CA HIS A 12 45.03 -18.87 -104.24
C HIS A 12 46.25 -19.10 -103.32
N GLN A 13 46.76 -20.34 -103.36
CA GLN A 13 48.17 -20.76 -103.36
C GLN A 13 49.00 -20.46 -102.09
N VAL A 14 49.10 -21.40 -101.13
CA VAL A 14 50.02 -22.56 -101.08
C VAL A 14 51.50 -22.19 -101.29
N ASP A 15 52.19 -21.95 -100.17
CA ASP A 15 53.60 -22.31 -100.00
C ASP A 15 53.73 -23.19 -98.74
N ASP A 16 54.62 -24.17 -98.87
CA ASP A 16 54.62 -25.47 -98.23
C ASP A 16 55.48 -25.52 -96.95
N ALA A 17 55.13 -26.47 -96.06
CA ALA A 17 55.98 -27.17 -95.06
C ALA A 17 56.96 -26.34 -94.19
N THR A 18 56.92 -26.29 -92.85
CA THR A 18 57.10 -27.38 -91.86
C THR A 18 57.27 -26.67 -90.49
N SER A 19 56.58 -26.98 -89.40
CA SER A 19 56.92 -28.06 -88.46
C SER A 19 55.95 -28.05 -87.27
N SER A 20 55.48 -29.23 -86.91
CA SER A 20 54.59 -29.59 -85.81
C SER A 20 55.26 -29.63 -84.43
N SER A 21 54.61 -29.09 -83.39
CA SER A 21 54.48 -29.73 -82.06
C SER A 21 53.50 -28.96 -81.14
N THR A 22 52.32 -29.52 -80.89
CA THR A 22 51.39 -29.09 -79.82
C THR A 22 51.11 -30.29 -78.91
N PRO A 23 51.25 -30.18 -77.56
CA PRO A 23 50.80 -31.23 -76.64
C PRO A 23 49.30 -31.10 -76.29
N PRO A 24 48.63 -32.19 -75.85
CA PRO A 24 47.17 -32.36 -75.83
C PRO A 24 46.49 -31.75 -74.56
N PRO A 25 45.14 -31.77 -74.44
CA PRO A 25 44.34 -30.73 -73.79
C PRO A 25 44.21 -30.87 -72.26
N THR A 26 44.15 -29.74 -71.56
CA THR A 26 43.83 -29.67 -70.12
C THR A 26 42.41 -29.14 -69.91
N GLU A 27 41.48 -30.02 -69.57
CA GLU A 27 40.28 -29.71 -68.78
C GLU A 27 40.65 -29.82 -67.27
N PRO A 28 39.87 -29.35 -66.27
CA PRO A 28 38.88 -28.25 -66.14
C PRO A 28 39.27 -27.31 -64.98
N ALA A 29 38.48 -26.27 -64.68
CA ALA A 29 38.33 -25.82 -63.29
C ALA A 29 36.89 -25.38 -62.98
N SER A 30 36.19 -26.19 -62.20
CA SER A 30 34.94 -25.84 -61.52
C SER A 30 35.18 -24.66 -60.56
N PRO A 31 34.26 -23.68 -60.44
CA PRO A 31 34.49 -22.50 -59.59
C PRO A 31 34.61 -22.89 -58.11
N ALA A 32 35.65 -22.38 -57.46
CA ALA A 32 35.94 -22.61 -56.06
C ALA A 32 34.85 -22.03 -55.14
N ASP A 33 34.45 -22.79 -54.12
CA ASP A 33 33.58 -22.34 -53.02
C ASP A 33 34.17 -21.07 -52.35
N PRO A 34 33.34 -20.06 -52.04
CA PRO A 34 33.83 -18.87 -51.34
C PRO A 34 34.29 -19.24 -49.92
N ALA A 35 35.60 -19.12 -49.68
CA ALA A 35 36.19 -19.29 -48.37
C ALA A 35 35.55 -18.32 -47.37
N THR A 36 34.95 -18.86 -46.31
CA THR A 36 34.40 -18.05 -45.21
C THR A 36 35.50 -17.20 -44.58
N PRO A 37 35.34 -15.87 -44.48
CA PRO A 37 36.38 -15.01 -43.94
C PRO A 37 36.67 -15.39 -42.48
N ARG A 38 37.91 -15.79 -42.21
CA ARG A 38 38.37 -16.16 -40.87
C ARG A 38 38.52 -14.87 -40.04
N LEU A 39 37.84 -14.80 -38.90
CA LEU A 39 37.96 -13.70 -37.94
C LEU A 39 39.43 -13.40 -37.64
N THR A 40 39.81 -12.13 -37.72
CA THR A 40 41.14 -11.62 -37.34
C THR A 40 41.41 -11.90 -35.87
N LEU A 41 42.69 -11.95 -35.47
CA LEU A 41 43.05 -12.20 -34.07
C LEU A 41 42.40 -11.17 -33.11
N GLY A 42 42.38 -9.90 -33.51
CA GLY A 42 41.69 -8.84 -32.77
C GLY A 42 40.18 -9.09 -32.65
N ALA A 43 39.52 -9.52 -33.72
CA ALA A 43 38.10 -9.85 -33.69
C ALA A 43 37.80 -11.06 -32.79
N ARG A 44 38.69 -12.07 -32.75
CA ARG A 44 38.54 -13.21 -31.83
C ARG A 44 38.68 -12.81 -30.38
N ILE A 45 39.68 -11.98 -30.05
CA ILE A 45 39.88 -11.45 -28.70
C ILE A 45 38.69 -10.59 -28.29
N GLY A 46 38.23 -9.70 -29.17
CA GLY A 46 37.05 -8.88 -28.92
C GLY A 46 35.79 -9.71 -28.68
N THR A 47 35.58 -10.75 -29.49
CA THR A 47 34.44 -11.68 -29.34
C THR A 47 34.52 -12.46 -28.03
N ALA A 48 35.71 -12.95 -27.66
CA ALA A 48 35.91 -13.67 -26.40
C ALA A 48 35.65 -12.76 -25.19
N LEU A 49 36.13 -11.51 -25.22
CA LEU A 49 35.89 -10.54 -24.16
C LEU A 49 34.40 -10.20 -24.05
N ALA A 50 33.72 -9.96 -25.17
CA ALA A 50 32.29 -9.71 -25.19
C ALA A 50 31.49 -10.88 -24.62
N ALA A 51 31.85 -12.12 -25.00
CA ALA A 51 31.22 -13.33 -24.47
C ALA A 51 31.40 -13.45 -22.95
N VAL A 52 32.58 -13.14 -22.41
CA VAL A 52 32.83 -13.12 -20.96
C VAL A 52 31.96 -12.09 -20.26
N VAL A 53 31.86 -10.87 -20.80
CA VAL A 53 31.00 -9.82 -20.23
C VAL A 53 29.53 -10.26 -20.21
N VAL A 54 29.04 -10.84 -21.30
CA VAL A 54 27.67 -11.37 -21.39
C VAL A 54 27.46 -12.50 -20.38
N ALA A 55 28.41 -13.42 -20.24
CA ALA A 55 28.31 -14.52 -19.28
C ALA A 55 28.25 -14.01 -17.83
N ILE A 56 29.09 -13.04 -17.48
CA ILE A 56 29.07 -12.39 -16.16
C ILE A 56 27.72 -11.70 -15.92
N TYR A 57 27.20 -10.99 -16.93
CA TYR A 57 25.91 -10.31 -16.83
C TYR A 57 24.75 -11.29 -16.59
N VAL A 58 24.69 -12.38 -17.36
CA VAL A 58 23.65 -13.42 -17.21
C VAL A 58 23.76 -14.11 -15.86
N ALA A 59 24.96 -14.50 -15.43
CA ALA A 59 25.19 -15.14 -14.13
C ALA A 59 24.76 -14.23 -12.97
N THR A 60 25.13 -12.94 -13.03
CA THR A 60 24.75 -11.95 -12.01
C THR A 60 23.23 -11.76 -11.97
N SER A 61 22.58 -11.71 -13.15
CA SER A 61 21.14 -11.55 -13.26
C SER A 61 20.38 -12.73 -12.64
N ILE A 62 20.83 -13.96 -12.90
CA ILE A 62 20.26 -15.17 -12.29
C ILE A 62 20.43 -15.10 -10.77
N LEU A 63 21.61 -14.77 -10.29
CA LEU A 63 21.92 -14.70 -8.85
C LEU A 63 21.04 -13.68 -8.10
N MET A 64 20.62 -12.61 -8.77
CA MET A 64 19.73 -11.59 -8.21
C MET A 64 18.26 -12.01 -8.14
N VAL A 65 17.82 -12.94 -9.00
CA VAL A 65 16.40 -13.34 -9.11
C VAL A 65 16.11 -14.64 -8.34
N VAL A 66 17.11 -15.51 -8.17
CA VAL A 66 16.97 -16.78 -7.42
C VAL A 66 16.64 -16.51 -5.93
N PRO A 67 15.82 -17.38 -5.29
CA PRO A 67 15.55 -17.29 -3.85
C PRO A 67 16.81 -17.13 -3.01
N GLN A 68 16.80 -16.15 -2.11
CA GLN A 68 18.01 -15.68 -1.43
C GLN A 68 18.30 -16.48 -0.15
N GLY A 69 19.26 -17.40 -0.19
CA GLY A 69 19.90 -18.01 0.98
C GLY A 69 21.17 -17.25 1.42
N ASP A 70 21.73 -17.55 2.59
CA ASP A 70 22.84 -16.77 3.18
C ASP A 70 24.06 -16.61 2.26
N ALA A 71 24.45 -17.67 1.54
CA ALA A 71 25.54 -17.62 0.56
C ALA A 71 25.25 -16.66 -0.61
N THR A 72 24.05 -16.72 -1.19
CA THR A 72 23.63 -15.81 -2.26
C THR A 72 23.52 -14.36 -1.78
N ARG A 73 23.19 -14.12 -0.50
CA ARG A 73 23.16 -12.76 0.08
C ARG A 73 24.54 -12.15 0.19
N ALA A 74 25.53 -12.94 0.62
CA ALA A 74 26.91 -12.47 0.71
C ALA A 74 27.46 -12.12 -0.68
N LEU A 75 27.18 -12.95 -1.68
CA LEU A 75 27.66 -12.76 -3.05
C LEU A 75 26.99 -11.57 -3.76
N THR A 76 25.73 -11.25 -3.43
CA THR A 76 24.99 -10.12 -4.01
C THR A 76 25.11 -8.81 -3.24
N ALA A 77 25.77 -8.80 -2.08
CA ALA A 77 25.76 -7.68 -1.13
C ALA A 77 26.16 -6.33 -1.76
N ALA A 78 27.23 -6.33 -2.58
CA ALA A 78 27.73 -5.11 -3.23
C ALA A 78 26.80 -4.56 -4.31
N ALA A 79 25.98 -5.42 -4.94
CA ALA A 79 25.10 -5.04 -6.03
C ALA A 79 23.66 -4.76 -5.57
N ARG A 80 23.27 -5.17 -4.35
CA ARG A 80 21.95 -4.91 -3.75
C ARG A 80 21.48 -3.45 -3.79
N PRO A 81 22.31 -2.43 -3.50
CA PRO A 81 21.85 -1.04 -3.53
C PRO A 81 21.30 -0.60 -4.89
N TYR A 82 21.79 -1.21 -5.97
CA TYR A 82 21.45 -0.85 -7.35
C TYR A 82 20.30 -1.68 -7.93
N PHE A 83 20.07 -2.88 -7.41
CA PHE A 83 19.10 -3.84 -7.94
C PHE A 83 17.96 -4.18 -6.97
N SER A 84 17.95 -3.64 -5.74
CA SER A 84 16.85 -3.86 -4.81
C SER A 84 15.57 -3.19 -5.34
N GLN A 85 14.61 -3.99 -5.79
CA GLN A 85 13.26 -3.53 -6.03
C GLN A 85 12.61 -3.29 -4.67
N GLN A 86 12.77 -2.08 -4.13
CA GLN A 86 12.05 -1.65 -2.95
C GLN A 86 10.59 -1.38 -3.34
N TRP A 87 9.77 -2.43 -3.32
CA TRP A 87 8.31 -2.31 -3.46
C TRP A 87 7.69 -1.37 -2.42
N ASN A 88 8.42 -1.10 -1.33
CA ASN A 88 8.09 -0.09 -0.33
C ASN A 88 8.04 1.35 -0.90
N VAL A 89 8.66 1.63 -2.05
CA VAL A 89 8.54 2.92 -2.75
C VAL A 89 7.16 3.05 -3.42
N PHE A 90 6.59 1.95 -3.91
CA PHE A 90 5.31 1.96 -4.61
C PHE A 90 4.11 1.74 -3.68
N ALA A 91 4.29 1.06 -2.55
CA ALA A 91 3.24 0.90 -1.54
C ALA A 91 3.83 0.91 -0.12
N PRO A 92 4.15 2.10 0.44
CA PRO A 92 4.84 2.25 1.73
C PRO A 92 4.13 1.64 2.95
N SER A 93 2.86 1.24 2.79
CA SER A 93 2.14 0.37 3.72
C SER A 93 0.84 -0.07 3.07
N ILE A 94 0.80 -1.26 2.47
CA ILE A 94 -0.49 -1.86 2.08
C ILE A 94 -1.20 -2.22 3.40
N GLN A 95 -2.13 -1.35 3.84
CA GLN A 95 -2.97 -1.67 4.98
C GLN A 95 -3.88 -2.82 4.58
N LYS A 96 -3.62 -4.00 5.14
CA LYS A 96 -4.45 -5.20 4.94
C LYS A 96 -5.74 -5.17 5.77
N THR A 97 -6.02 -4.09 6.48
CA THR A 97 -7.17 -4.01 7.38
C THR A 97 -7.85 -2.65 7.27
N ASN A 98 -9.18 -2.69 7.24
CA ASN A 98 -10.05 -1.54 7.36
C ASN A 98 -10.35 -1.31 8.83
N ARG A 99 -10.31 -0.04 9.26
CA ARG A 99 -10.66 0.33 10.64
C ARG A 99 -11.78 1.34 10.63
N HIS A 100 -12.77 1.06 11.46
CA HIS A 100 -13.97 1.86 11.60
C HIS A 100 -14.10 2.35 13.04
N LEU A 101 -14.36 3.65 13.19
CA LEU A 101 -14.72 4.24 14.46
C LEU A 101 -16.21 4.01 14.65
N GLN A 102 -16.54 3.18 15.64
CA GLN A 102 -17.91 2.95 16.05
C GLN A 102 -18.13 3.56 17.42
N MET A 103 -19.19 4.35 17.58
CA MET A 103 -19.53 4.99 18.84
C MET A 103 -20.79 4.41 19.46
N GLN A 104 -20.96 4.65 20.75
CA GLN A 104 -22.21 4.47 21.46
C GLN A 104 -22.37 5.58 22.47
N ALA A 105 -23.55 6.17 22.52
CA ALA A 105 -23.92 7.23 23.44
C ALA A 105 -24.97 6.76 24.46
N GLN A 106 -25.03 7.44 25.60
CA GLN A 106 -26.03 7.26 26.63
C GLN A 106 -26.61 8.61 27.07
N TRP A 107 -27.93 8.65 27.25
CA TRP A 107 -28.68 9.83 27.70
C TRP A 107 -29.83 9.40 28.62
N ARG A 108 -30.51 10.36 29.23
CA ARG A 108 -31.78 10.12 29.91
C ARG A 108 -32.95 10.48 29.02
N ASP A 109 -33.94 9.61 28.98
CA ASP A 109 -35.21 9.92 28.33
C ASP A 109 -36.09 10.83 29.21
N ASP A 110 -37.26 11.18 28.69
CA ASP A 110 -38.22 12.07 29.37
C ASP A 110 -38.75 11.49 30.70
N SER A 111 -38.56 10.19 30.93
CA SER A 111 -38.90 9.53 32.21
C SER A 111 -37.75 9.55 33.23
N GLY A 112 -36.58 10.08 32.84
CA GLY A 112 -35.34 10.05 33.62
C GLY A 112 -34.60 8.71 33.55
N ALA A 113 -35.09 7.74 32.78
CA ALA A 113 -34.48 6.44 32.61
C ALA A 113 -33.26 6.52 31.68
N LEU A 114 -32.22 5.76 32.01
CA LEU A 114 -30.96 5.83 31.31
C LEU A 114 -30.98 4.95 30.05
N VAL A 115 -31.06 5.58 28.88
CA VAL A 115 -31.15 4.93 27.57
C VAL A 115 -29.79 4.87 26.90
N LYS A 116 -29.44 3.69 26.39
CA LYS A 116 -28.19 3.42 25.69
C LYS A 116 -28.46 3.13 24.22
N SER A 117 -27.82 3.87 23.33
CA SER A 117 -27.91 3.64 21.88
C SER A 117 -27.32 2.29 21.45
N GLU A 118 -27.64 1.90 20.22
CA GLU A 118 -26.86 0.90 19.48
C GLU A 118 -25.48 1.45 19.09
N TRP A 119 -24.63 0.59 18.54
CA TRP A 119 -23.33 1.02 18.01
C TRP A 119 -23.52 1.68 16.64
N LEU A 120 -23.17 2.96 16.53
CA LEU A 120 -23.19 3.70 15.27
C LEU A 120 -21.80 3.68 14.62
N ASP A 121 -21.72 3.30 13.35
CA ASP A 121 -20.47 3.33 12.57
C ASP A 121 -20.28 4.66 11.86
N ILE A 122 -19.53 5.56 12.49
CA ILE A 122 -19.27 6.91 11.98
C ILE A 122 -18.44 6.84 10.70
N THR A 123 -17.42 5.98 10.68
CA THR A 123 -16.52 5.88 9.53
C THR A 123 -17.24 5.34 8.30
N ARG A 124 -18.14 4.37 8.47
CA ARG A 124 -18.97 3.88 7.37
C ARG A 124 -19.93 4.96 6.87
N ALA A 125 -20.59 5.70 7.76
CA ALA A 125 -21.46 6.81 7.37
C ALA A 125 -20.70 7.90 6.60
N GLU A 126 -19.51 8.28 7.08
CA GLU A 126 -18.63 9.23 6.40
C GLU A 126 -18.22 8.74 5.00
N TYR A 127 -17.81 7.48 4.86
CA TYR A 127 -17.38 6.94 3.57
C TYR A 127 -18.52 6.77 2.57
N ALA A 128 -19.70 6.32 3.02
CA ALA A 128 -20.88 6.21 2.18
C ALA A 128 -21.26 7.56 1.56
N ALA A 129 -21.14 8.65 2.34
CA ALA A 129 -21.42 10.00 1.85
C ALA A 129 -20.42 10.53 0.80
N GLY A 130 -19.26 9.88 0.64
CA GLY A 130 -18.28 10.21 -0.40
C GLY A 130 -18.34 9.28 -1.61
N GLU A 131 -19.19 8.24 -1.58
CA GLU A 131 -19.27 7.26 -2.65
C GLU A 131 -19.91 7.86 -3.90
N GLY A 132 -19.34 7.60 -5.07
CA GLY A 132 -19.82 8.15 -6.35
C GLY A 132 -19.43 9.61 -6.63
N GLU A 133 -18.81 10.31 -5.68
CA GLU A 133 -18.37 11.69 -5.83
C GLU A 133 -16.94 11.79 -6.39
N ILE A 134 -16.75 12.63 -7.42
CA ILE A 134 -15.44 12.85 -8.05
C ILE A 134 -14.49 13.62 -7.12
N GLN A 135 -15.04 14.54 -6.31
CA GLN A 135 -14.29 15.34 -5.33
C GLN A 135 -15.04 15.36 -3.99
N PRO A 136 -15.00 14.27 -3.22
CA PRO A 136 -15.71 14.21 -1.95
C PRO A 136 -15.13 15.22 -0.96
N ALA A 137 -16.00 15.76 -0.11
CA ALA A 137 -15.61 16.72 0.91
C ALA A 137 -14.57 16.11 1.88
N ARG A 138 -13.63 16.92 2.39
CA ARG A 138 -12.62 16.44 3.37
C ARG A 138 -13.23 15.95 4.69
N THR A 139 -14.50 16.25 4.93
CA THR A 139 -15.27 15.80 6.09
C THR A 139 -15.55 14.29 6.07
N VAL A 140 -15.45 13.61 4.91
CA VAL A 140 -15.68 12.15 4.79
C VAL A 140 -14.53 11.29 5.34
N LYS A 141 -13.45 11.91 5.86
CA LYS A 141 -12.28 11.21 6.39
C LYS A 141 -11.92 11.61 7.82
N GLN A 142 -12.78 12.37 8.49
CA GLN A 142 -12.46 12.92 9.82
C GLN A 142 -12.33 11.80 10.85
N SER A 143 -13.33 10.92 10.93
CA SER A 143 -13.30 9.77 11.83
C SER A 143 -12.10 8.86 11.58
N ALA A 144 -11.77 8.58 10.32
CA ALA A 144 -10.64 7.71 9.95
C ALA A 144 -9.29 8.32 10.34
N ASN A 145 -9.10 9.63 10.12
CA ASN A 145 -7.88 10.34 10.50
C ASN A 145 -7.73 10.41 12.02
N LEU A 146 -8.80 10.73 12.75
CA LEU A 146 -8.81 10.74 14.22
C LEU A 146 -8.50 9.34 14.78
N LEU A 147 -9.15 8.31 14.23
CA LEU A 147 -8.93 6.92 14.64
C LEU A 147 -7.49 6.47 14.40
N LYS A 148 -6.89 6.87 13.28
CA LYS A 148 -5.49 6.60 12.97
C LYS A 148 -4.58 7.18 14.05
N THR A 149 -4.68 8.48 14.30
CA THR A 149 -3.87 9.18 15.31
C THR A 149 -4.09 8.61 16.71
N TYR A 150 -5.34 8.34 17.08
CA TYR A 150 -5.69 7.74 18.37
C TYR A 150 -5.06 6.35 18.54
N THR A 151 -5.19 5.49 17.54
CA THR A 151 -4.66 4.11 17.60
C THR A 151 -3.13 4.08 17.58
N GLU A 152 -2.49 4.99 16.85
CA GLU A 152 -1.02 5.14 16.85
C GLU A 152 -0.50 5.52 18.25
N ARG A 153 -1.12 6.52 18.88
CA ARG A 153 -0.76 6.94 20.25
C ARG A 153 -1.03 5.85 21.28
N PHE A 154 -2.17 5.18 21.17
CA PHE A 154 -2.54 4.06 22.04
C PHE A 154 -1.52 2.92 21.99
N ARG A 155 -1.05 2.56 20.80
CA ARG A 155 -0.02 1.51 20.63
C ARG A 155 1.35 1.90 21.18
N GLY A 156 1.61 3.19 21.34
CA GLY A 156 2.85 3.69 21.93
C GLY A 156 2.91 3.52 23.46
N LEU A 157 1.80 3.15 24.11
CA LEU A 157 1.71 2.92 25.55
C LEU A 157 2.11 1.49 25.94
N THR A 158 2.49 1.30 27.22
CA THR A 158 2.71 -0.04 27.78
C THR A 158 1.40 -0.84 27.87
N PRO A 159 1.44 -2.18 27.95
CA PRO A 159 0.22 -2.99 28.09
C PRO A 159 -0.66 -2.60 29.30
N GLU A 160 -0.05 -2.23 30.42
CA GLU A 160 -0.74 -1.82 31.65
C GLU A 160 -1.42 -0.46 31.44
N GLN A 161 -0.73 0.50 30.81
CA GLN A 161 -1.31 1.78 30.43
C GLN A 161 -2.47 1.61 29.42
N GLN A 162 -2.31 0.71 28.45
CA GLN A 162 -3.35 0.37 27.47
C GLN A 162 -4.60 -0.22 28.13
N ALA A 163 -4.44 -1.00 29.21
CA ALA A 163 -5.58 -1.52 29.97
C ALA A 163 -6.33 -0.39 30.68
N ILE A 164 -5.62 0.55 31.31
CA ILE A 164 -6.22 1.72 31.97
C ILE A 164 -6.95 2.61 30.96
N VAL A 165 -6.36 2.87 29.79
CA VAL A 165 -6.97 3.70 28.74
C VAL A 165 -8.21 3.03 28.11
N GLN A 166 -8.23 1.69 28.04
CA GLN A 166 -9.42 0.96 27.59
C GLN A 166 -10.54 0.97 28.63
N ASP A 167 -10.22 1.14 29.91
CA ASP A 167 -11.21 1.28 30.97
C ASP A 167 -11.97 2.61 30.88
N THR A 168 -12.98 2.75 31.73
CA THR A 168 -13.81 3.94 31.82
C THR A 168 -13.08 5.11 32.49
N PHE A 169 -13.28 6.30 31.93
CA PHE A 169 -12.72 7.56 32.44
C PHE A 169 -13.72 8.34 33.31
N ILE A 170 -14.76 7.67 33.79
CA ILE A 170 -15.71 8.20 34.76
C ILE A 170 -15.53 7.50 36.11
N ARG A 171 -15.96 8.16 37.17
CA ARG A 171 -16.02 7.64 38.55
C ARG A 171 -17.41 7.91 39.10
N ARG A 172 -17.83 7.13 40.10
CA ARG A 172 -19.03 7.45 40.87
C ARG A 172 -18.82 8.81 41.57
N ALA A 173 -19.85 9.64 41.55
CA ALA A 173 -19.85 10.95 42.19
C ALA A 173 -21.26 11.26 42.72
N ASP A 174 -21.33 12.18 43.68
CA ASP A 174 -22.59 12.71 44.20
C ASP A 174 -23.02 13.90 43.35
N THR A 175 -23.54 13.59 42.16
CA THR A 175 -24.04 14.53 41.14
C THR A 175 -25.41 14.04 40.68
N ASP A 176 -26.19 14.90 40.01
CA ASP A 176 -27.50 14.50 39.45
C ASP A 176 -27.39 13.31 38.48
N SER A 177 -26.27 13.21 37.75
CA SER A 177 -25.97 12.09 36.85
C SER A 177 -25.47 10.83 37.58
N GLY A 178 -24.98 10.95 38.82
CA GLY A 178 -24.41 9.87 39.64
C GLY A 178 -22.97 9.49 39.29
N PHE A 179 -22.31 10.27 38.43
CA PHE A 179 -20.92 10.08 38.03
C PHE A 179 -20.25 11.41 37.69
N ALA A 180 -18.92 11.39 37.59
CA ALA A 180 -18.10 12.51 37.13
C ALA A 180 -16.84 11.99 36.41
N ALA A 181 -16.24 12.83 35.57
CA ALA A 181 -15.00 12.54 34.87
C ALA A 181 -13.84 12.36 35.85
N LYS A 182 -12.92 11.46 35.51
CA LYS A 182 -11.59 11.42 36.11
C LYS A 182 -10.83 12.64 35.60
N THR A 183 -10.15 13.35 36.49
CA THR A 183 -9.43 14.58 36.11
C THR A 183 -8.23 14.23 35.24
N ALA A 184 -7.88 15.12 34.32
CA ALA A 184 -6.69 14.95 33.47
C ALA A 184 -5.42 14.77 34.30
N VAL A 185 -5.27 15.52 35.40
CA VAL A 185 -4.13 15.39 36.32
C VAL A 185 -4.07 13.99 36.93
N SER A 186 -5.20 13.49 37.44
CA SER A 186 -5.27 12.14 38.02
C SER A 186 -4.93 11.05 37.00
N LEU A 187 -5.43 11.16 35.77
CA LEU A 187 -5.13 10.20 34.70
C LEU A 187 -3.66 10.25 34.29
N ILE A 188 -3.08 11.46 34.16
CA ILE A 188 -1.67 11.65 33.83
C ILE A 188 -0.79 11.01 34.91
N ASP A 189 -1.09 11.26 36.18
CA ASP A 189 -0.28 10.75 37.29
C ASP A 189 -0.41 9.23 37.41
N GLN A 190 -1.63 8.69 37.29
CA GLN A 190 -1.87 7.24 37.28
C GLN A 190 -1.10 6.53 36.15
N LEU A 191 -1.18 7.06 34.92
CA LEU A 191 -0.54 6.44 33.77
C LEU A 191 0.99 6.65 33.76
N SER A 192 1.48 7.80 34.22
CA SER A 192 2.93 8.08 34.27
C SER A 192 3.63 7.30 35.37
N ALA A 193 2.93 6.95 36.45
CA ALA A 193 3.48 6.11 37.52
C ALA A 193 3.85 4.69 37.04
N LEU A 194 3.29 4.23 35.92
CA LEU A 194 3.59 2.93 35.32
C LEU A 194 4.85 2.93 34.44
N ASP A 195 5.30 4.10 33.98
CA ASP A 195 6.46 4.27 33.11
C ASP A 195 7.00 5.70 33.23
N GLU A 196 8.09 5.86 34.00
CA GLU A 196 8.70 7.15 34.30
C GLU A 196 9.17 7.90 33.04
N GLY A 197 9.56 7.18 31.99
CA GLY A 197 9.96 7.76 30.70
C GLY A 197 8.79 8.04 29.74
N GLY A 198 7.58 7.65 30.11
CA GLY A 198 6.40 7.62 29.23
C GLY A 198 5.51 8.85 29.28
N ARG A 199 5.76 9.82 30.17
CA ARG A 199 4.84 10.94 30.43
C ARG A 199 4.42 11.71 29.18
N GLY A 200 5.33 11.94 28.23
CA GLY A 200 4.99 12.59 26.95
C GLY A 200 4.01 11.77 26.09
N ARG A 201 4.17 10.44 26.06
CA ARG A 201 3.25 9.52 25.35
C ARG A 201 1.88 9.50 26.01
N VAL A 202 1.83 9.51 27.34
CA VAL A 202 0.60 9.61 28.12
C VAL A 202 -0.15 10.90 27.82
N ILE A 203 0.52 12.05 27.87
CA ILE A 203 -0.11 13.35 27.59
C ILE A 203 -0.66 13.41 26.17
N THR A 204 0.11 12.93 25.19
CA THR A 204 -0.35 12.93 23.79
C THR A 204 -1.51 11.96 23.58
N MET A 205 -1.51 10.79 24.23
CA MET A 205 -2.67 9.89 24.26
C MET A 205 -3.90 10.60 24.83
N LEU A 206 -3.83 11.18 26.03
CA LEU A 206 -4.98 11.79 26.68
C LEU A 206 -5.52 13.01 25.91
N ARG A 207 -4.67 13.75 25.20
CA ARG A 207 -5.13 14.77 24.24
C ARG A 207 -5.90 14.16 23.07
N ALA A 208 -5.47 13.01 22.54
CA ALA A 208 -6.23 12.32 21.50
C ALA A 208 -7.55 11.77 22.05
N ASP A 209 -7.57 11.28 23.29
CA ASP A 209 -8.78 10.83 23.98
C ASP A 209 -9.77 11.96 24.17
N TYR A 210 -9.30 13.13 24.61
CA TYR A 210 -10.10 14.35 24.70
C TYR A 210 -10.70 14.75 23.35
N VAL A 211 -9.89 14.82 22.28
CA VAL A 211 -10.40 15.18 20.94
C VAL A 211 -11.41 14.14 20.43
N LEU A 212 -11.19 12.86 20.69
CA LEU A 212 -12.10 11.81 20.26
C LEU A 212 -13.40 11.82 21.09
N LYS A 213 -13.32 12.09 22.40
CA LYS A 213 -14.48 12.36 23.27
C LYS A 213 -15.30 13.50 22.68
N GLU A 214 -14.70 14.66 22.44
CA GLU A 214 -15.39 15.81 21.86
C GLU A 214 -16.04 15.49 20.51
N PHE A 215 -15.26 14.94 19.57
CA PHE A 215 -15.78 14.55 18.26
C PHE A 215 -16.98 13.60 18.37
N THR A 216 -16.92 12.62 19.26
CA THR A 216 -18.01 11.66 19.47
C THR A 216 -19.20 12.29 20.21
N THR A 217 -19.00 13.22 21.15
CA THR A 217 -20.09 13.97 21.78
C THR A 217 -20.86 14.80 20.75
N TYR A 218 -20.17 15.55 19.89
CA TYR A 218 -20.81 16.34 18.83
C TYR A 218 -21.57 15.47 17.83
N TRP A 219 -20.96 14.36 17.39
CA TRP A 219 -21.63 13.41 16.49
C TRP A 219 -22.87 12.79 17.12
N ALA A 220 -22.78 12.35 18.38
CA ALA A 220 -23.90 11.74 19.09
C ALA A 220 -25.04 12.75 19.30
N THR A 221 -24.72 13.97 19.70
CA THR A 221 -25.71 15.03 19.91
C THR A 221 -26.42 15.38 18.59
N ALA A 222 -25.66 15.53 17.49
CA ALA A 222 -26.22 15.81 16.18
C ALA A 222 -27.05 14.64 15.61
N TRP A 223 -26.62 13.39 15.84
CA TRP A 223 -27.28 12.20 15.32
C TRP A 223 -28.55 11.82 16.08
N PHE A 224 -28.50 11.83 17.41
CA PHE A 224 -29.63 11.41 18.23
C PHE A 224 -30.58 12.56 18.59
N GLY A 225 -30.11 13.82 18.53
CA GLY A 225 -30.89 14.99 18.95
C GLY A 225 -31.24 14.95 20.44
N ARG A 226 -30.34 14.41 21.27
CA ARG A 226 -30.51 14.23 22.72
C ARG A 226 -29.39 14.93 23.47
N ASP A 227 -29.65 15.24 24.74
CA ASP A 227 -28.62 15.67 25.68
C ASP A 227 -27.79 14.46 26.11
N ILE A 228 -26.59 14.32 25.57
CA ILE A 228 -25.75 13.14 25.75
C ILE A 228 -25.00 13.26 27.07
N GLU A 229 -25.17 12.31 27.98
CA GLU A 229 -24.45 12.32 29.26
C GLU A 229 -23.06 11.66 29.16
N ARG A 230 -22.94 10.62 28.32
CA ARG A 230 -21.67 9.91 28.13
C ARG A 230 -21.57 9.21 26.79
N VAL A 231 -20.33 9.12 26.31
CA VAL A 231 -19.97 8.46 25.06
C VAL A 231 -18.90 7.39 25.31
N ARG A 232 -18.93 6.37 24.46
CA ARG A 232 -17.85 5.38 24.34
C ARG A 232 -17.65 5.03 22.89
N TRP A 233 -16.50 4.45 22.58
CA TRP A 233 -16.20 4.04 21.21
C TRP A 233 -15.49 2.70 21.18
N ARG A 234 -15.51 2.07 20.01
CA ARG A 234 -14.73 0.90 19.69
C ARG A 234 -14.08 1.06 18.32
N VAL A 235 -12.88 0.52 18.19
CA VAL A 235 -12.19 0.34 16.92
C VAL A 235 -12.64 -1.01 16.37
N ALA A 236 -13.49 -1.01 15.35
CA ALA A 236 -13.81 -2.21 14.60
C ALA A 236 -12.75 -2.38 13.49
N THR A 237 -12.07 -3.52 13.48
CA THR A 237 -11.05 -3.85 12.48
C THR A 237 -11.54 -5.02 11.64
N GLU A 238 -11.72 -4.77 10.36
CA GLU A 238 -12.17 -5.72 9.36
C GLU A 238 -11.01 -6.01 8.41
N ARG A 239 -10.85 -7.25 7.98
CA ARG A 239 -9.88 -7.63 6.95
C ARG A 239 -10.66 -8.03 5.71
N PRO A 240 -10.44 -7.38 4.55
CA PRO A 240 -11.07 -7.81 3.30
C PRO A 240 -10.60 -9.22 2.93
N ASN A 241 -11.40 -9.91 2.12
CA ASN A 241 -11.02 -11.20 1.58
C ASN A 241 -9.70 -11.11 0.83
N ASP A 242 -8.90 -12.17 0.94
CA ASP A 242 -7.67 -12.27 0.17
C ASP A 242 -8.00 -12.29 -1.32
N PHE A 243 -7.03 -11.91 -2.16
CA PHE A 243 -7.26 -11.70 -3.60
C PHE A 243 -7.93 -12.90 -4.30
N ALA A 244 -7.64 -14.13 -3.88
CA ALA A 244 -8.24 -15.35 -4.42
C ALA A 244 -9.75 -15.48 -4.14
N HIS A 245 -10.25 -14.80 -3.09
CA HIS A 245 -11.62 -14.84 -2.58
C HIS A 245 -12.30 -13.47 -2.61
N ARG A 246 -11.74 -12.52 -3.37
CA ARG A 246 -12.19 -11.11 -3.38
C ARG A 246 -13.60 -10.90 -3.92
N SER A 247 -14.14 -11.89 -4.61
CA SER A 247 -15.49 -11.88 -5.18
C SER A 247 -16.47 -12.73 -4.37
N ASP A 248 -16.01 -13.37 -3.29
CA ASP A 248 -16.87 -14.18 -2.43
C ASP A 248 -17.67 -13.26 -1.52
N ASP A 249 -18.99 -13.47 -1.44
CA ASP A 249 -19.87 -12.69 -0.54
C ASP A 249 -19.59 -12.96 0.94
N GLN A 250 -19.06 -14.15 1.26
CA GLN A 250 -18.69 -14.51 2.62
C GLN A 250 -17.34 -13.91 2.98
N GLN A 251 -17.29 -13.18 4.10
CA GLN A 251 -16.04 -12.69 4.67
C GLN A 251 -15.20 -13.85 5.21
N GLN A 252 -13.94 -13.93 4.81
CA GLN A 252 -12.99 -14.94 5.27
C GLN A 252 -12.52 -14.72 6.72
N PHE A 253 -12.52 -13.47 7.18
CA PHE A 253 -11.95 -13.07 8.46
C PHE A 253 -13.02 -12.48 9.36
N THR A 254 -13.09 -12.98 10.59
CA THR A 254 -13.98 -12.41 11.60
C THR A 254 -13.51 -11.00 11.98
N PRO A 255 -14.39 -9.99 11.95
CA PRO A 255 -14.08 -8.67 12.46
C PRO A 255 -13.65 -8.71 13.92
N SER A 256 -12.61 -7.97 14.27
CA SER A 256 -12.17 -7.81 15.66
C SER A 256 -12.55 -6.43 16.17
N THR A 257 -12.92 -6.33 17.45
CA THR A 257 -13.26 -5.03 18.06
C THR A 257 -12.39 -4.77 19.28
N ARG A 258 -11.98 -3.51 19.46
CA ARG A 258 -11.36 -3.02 20.69
C ARG A 258 -12.21 -1.90 21.26
N THR A 259 -12.79 -2.13 22.42
CA THR A 259 -13.69 -1.18 23.07
C THR A 259 -12.94 -0.34 24.09
N PHE A 260 -13.28 0.93 24.13
CA PHE A 260 -12.79 1.90 25.10
C PHE A 260 -13.98 2.32 25.97
N GLY A 261 -13.80 2.45 27.29
CA GLY A 261 -14.88 2.65 28.27
C GLY A 261 -15.68 3.95 28.13
N TRP A 262 -16.50 4.29 29.12
CA TRP A 262 -17.31 5.51 29.08
C TRP A 262 -16.51 6.76 29.45
N ARG A 263 -16.75 7.84 28.71
CA ARG A 263 -16.30 9.22 28.96
C ARG A 263 -17.53 10.06 29.15
N GLU A 264 -17.52 10.92 30.16
CA GLU A 264 -18.58 11.90 30.38
C GLU A 264 -18.55 12.95 29.25
N ALA A 265 -19.71 13.40 28.82
CA ALA A 265 -19.86 14.54 27.92
C ALA A 265 -20.06 15.81 28.78
N ASP A 266 -18.97 16.25 29.41
CA ASP A 266 -18.93 17.33 30.40
C ASP A 266 -18.70 18.73 29.81
N ASP A 267 -18.31 18.81 28.54
CA ASP A 267 -18.00 20.08 27.88
C ASP A 267 -19.27 20.75 27.33
N VAL A 268 -19.32 22.09 27.45
CA VAL A 268 -20.42 22.89 26.90
C VAL A 268 -20.38 22.81 25.37
N ILE A 269 -21.46 22.32 24.78
CA ILE A 269 -21.61 22.21 23.34
C ILE A 269 -21.74 23.62 22.74
N ASP A 270 -20.81 23.98 21.86
CA ASP A 270 -20.90 25.20 21.06
C ASP A 270 -22.02 25.05 20.02
N PRO A 271 -23.06 25.89 20.05
CA PRO A 271 -24.17 25.83 19.09
C PRO A 271 -23.71 25.97 17.64
N GLN A 272 -22.67 26.77 17.39
CA GLN A 272 -22.15 26.95 16.03
C GLN A 272 -21.49 25.67 15.54
N ALA A 273 -20.63 25.05 16.34
CA ALA A 273 -20.03 23.77 16.02
C ALA A 273 -21.09 22.68 15.84
N LEU A 274 -22.08 22.61 16.73
CA LEU A 274 -23.17 21.64 16.64
C LEU A 274 -23.95 21.76 15.32
N SER A 275 -24.24 22.98 14.87
CA SER A 275 -24.94 23.20 13.59
C SER A 275 -24.19 22.63 12.39
N VAL A 276 -22.84 22.66 12.41
CA VAL A 276 -22.01 22.05 11.37
C VAL A 276 -22.14 20.53 11.42
N TYR A 277 -22.09 19.92 12.60
CA TYR A 277 -22.28 18.47 12.74
C TYR A 277 -23.69 18.03 12.34
N GLN A 278 -24.72 18.81 12.65
CA GLN A 278 -26.08 18.56 12.19
C GLN A 278 -26.17 18.55 10.66
N GLY A 279 -25.60 19.56 9.98
CA GLY A 279 -25.56 19.58 8.52
C GLY A 279 -24.73 18.45 7.89
N ILE A 280 -23.69 17.98 8.60
CA ILE A 280 -22.91 16.80 8.20
C ILE A 280 -23.76 15.53 8.34
N VAL A 281 -24.39 15.32 9.49
CA VAL A 281 -25.24 14.17 9.77
C VAL A 281 -26.43 14.12 8.80
N GLU A 282 -27.10 15.23 8.54
CA GLU A 282 -28.20 15.30 7.58
C GLU A 282 -27.80 14.85 6.16
N ARG A 283 -26.53 15.08 5.79
CA ARG A 283 -25.97 14.67 4.51
C ARG A 283 -25.58 13.20 4.49
N TYR A 284 -25.16 12.64 5.63
CA TYR A 284 -24.59 11.29 5.71
C TYR A 284 -25.62 10.23 6.13
N ALA A 285 -26.72 10.65 6.77
CA ALA A 285 -27.78 9.80 7.31
C ALA A 285 -28.95 9.55 6.33
N ARG A 286 -28.79 9.90 5.05
CA ARG A 286 -29.80 9.70 3.98
C ARG A 286 -29.28 8.74 2.92
#